data_AF-A0A3P3QER9-F1
#
_entry.id   AF-A0A3P3QER9-F1
#
_cell.length_a   1.000
_cell.length_b   1.000
_cell.length_c   1.000
_cell.angle_alpha   90.00
_cell.angle_beta   90.00
_cell.angle_gamma   90.00
#
_symmetry.space_group_name_H-M   'P 1'
#
loop_
_entity.id
_entity.type
_entity.pdbx_description
1 polymer ?
#
loop_
_entity_poly.entity_id
_entity_poly.type
_entity_poly.pdbx_seq_one_letter_code
_entity_poly.pdbx_strand_id
1 'polypeptide(L)'
;METVQQFFDTFVQAWQQADLVFLVGFGTLFLLIWFLPSLLALAFNRQHAGKIALLNVPAGFSWIAWVALIVWAVTGKLSDKLAEKARLKPVV
;
A
#
# COMPACT_ATOMS: atom_id res chain seq x y z
N MET A 1 -29.89 -16.29 14.86
CA MET A 1 -30.15 -14.94 14.32
C MET A 1 -29.77 -13.84 15.30
N GLU A 2 -29.85 -14.09 16.61
CA GLU A 2 -29.42 -13.14 17.65
C GLU A 2 -27.94 -12.75 17.60
N THR A 3 -27.01 -13.68 17.33
CA THR A 3 -25.56 -13.37 17.27
C THR A 3 -25.20 -12.35 16.20
N VAL A 4 -25.79 -12.47 15.01
CA VAL A 4 -25.57 -11.52 13.90
C VAL A 4 -26.10 -10.13 14.27
N GLN A 5 -27.28 -10.06 14.87
CA GLN A 5 -27.85 -8.80 15.36
C GLN A 5 -26.95 -8.16 16.43
N GLN A 6 -26.46 -8.95 17.38
CA GLN A 6 -25.52 -8.48 18.40
C GLN A 6 -24.23 -7.90 17.82
N PHE A 7 -23.67 -8.52 16.77
CA PHE A 7 -22.51 -7.99 16.05
C PHE A 7 -22.82 -6.65 15.37
N PHE A 8 -23.96 -6.54 14.69
CA PHE A 8 -24.39 -5.30 14.06
C PHE A 8 -24.59 -4.18 15.09
N ASP A 9 -25.29 -4.46 16.19
CA ASP A 9 -25.55 -3.48 17.25
C ASP A 9 -24.25 -2.99 17.89
N THR A 10 -23.30 -3.91 18.14
CA THR A 10 -21.96 -3.57 18.66
C THR A 10 -21.19 -2.68 17.68
N PHE A 11 -21.24 -2.99 16.39
CA PHE A 11 -20.58 -2.18 15.35
C PHE A 11 -21.21 -0.78 15.22
N VAL A 12 -22.54 -0.70 15.24
CA VAL A 12 -23.29 0.55 15.18
C VAL A 12 -23.01 1.42 16.41
N GLN A 13 -22.98 0.83 17.61
CA GLN A 13 -22.60 1.55 18.83
C GLN A 13 -21.16 2.08 18.77
N ALA A 14 -20.21 1.25 18.32
CA ALA A 14 -18.82 1.68 18.15
C ALA A 14 -18.68 2.83 17.15
N TRP A 15 -19.49 2.83 16.07
CA TRP A 15 -19.52 3.92 15.10
C TRP A 15 -20.13 5.20 15.68
N GLN A 16 -21.21 5.10 16.46
CA GLN A 16 -21.87 6.23 17.11
C GLN A 16 -21.00 6.89 18.20
N GLN A 17 -20.15 6.11 18.86
CA GLN A 17 -19.19 6.59 19.86
C GLN A 17 -17.82 6.95 19.27
N ALA A 18 -17.64 6.86 17.95
CA ALA A 18 -16.34 7.12 17.33
C ALA A 18 -15.97 8.61 17.44
N ASP A 19 -14.96 8.90 18.26
CA ASP A 19 -14.40 10.25 18.36
C ASP A 19 -13.64 10.66 17.10
N LEU A 20 -13.57 11.98 16.88
CA LEU A 20 -12.90 12.57 15.71
C LEU A 20 -11.42 12.13 15.59
N VAL A 21 -10.73 12.01 16.72
CA VAL A 21 -9.34 11.52 16.77
C VAL A 21 -9.24 10.06 16.33
N PHE A 22 -10.20 9.21 16.75
CA PHE A 22 -10.25 7.82 16.35
C PHE A 22 -10.51 7.69 14.84
N LEU A 23 -11.48 8.45 14.31
CA LEU A 23 -11.78 8.45 12.87
C LEU A 23 -10.59 8.91 12.02
N VAL A 24 -9.92 9.99 12.43
CA VAL A 24 -8.74 10.51 11.73
C VAL A 24 -7.56 9.55 11.84
N GLY A 25 -7.30 9.00 13.03
CA GLY A 25 -6.23 8.04 13.25
C GLY A 25 -6.44 6.76 12.45
N PHE A 26 -7.64 6.16 12.54
CA PHE A 26 -8.02 4.99 11.78
C PHE A 26 -7.98 5.25 10.27
N GLY A 27 -8.58 6.34 9.80
CA GLY A 27 -8.56 6.71 8.38
C GLY A 27 -7.15 6.91 7.84
N THR A 28 -6.27 7.54 8.62
CA THR A 28 -4.86 7.72 8.24
C THR A 28 -4.13 6.39 8.18
N LEU A 29 -4.25 5.54 9.20
CA LEU A 29 -3.63 4.21 9.20
C LEU A 29 -4.15 3.34 8.07
N PHE A 30 -5.46 3.37 7.83
CA PHE A 30 -6.10 2.66 6.73
C PHE A 30 -5.52 3.11 5.38
N LEU A 31 -5.42 4.42 5.15
CA LEU A 31 -4.82 4.96 3.92
C LEU A 31 -3.33 4.61 3.80
N LEU A 32 -2.57 4.65 4.89
CA LEU A 32 -1.15 4.29 4.87
C LEU A 32 -0.94 2.82 4.51
N ILE A 33 -1.77 1.92 5.05
CA ILE A 33 -1.72 0.48 4.73
C ILE A 33 -2.24 0.26 3.31
N TRP A 34 -3.37 0.84 2.94
CA TRP A 34 -3.95 0.69 1.61
C TRP A 34 -2.99 1.19 0.51
N PHE A 35 -2.34 2.33 0.73
CA PHE A 35 -1.36 2.95 -0.17
C PHE A 35 0.10 2.59 0.11
N LEU A 36 0.34 1.56 0.91
CA LEU A 36 1.70 1.08 1.22
C LEU A 36 2.54 0.77 -0.04
N PRO A 37 2.01 0.11 -1.11
CA PRO A 37 2.79 -0.17 -2.31
C PRO A 37 3.21 1.11 -3.04
N SER A 38 2.33 2.12 -3.05
CA SER A 38 2.61 3.43 -3.65
C SER A 38 3.66 4.20 -2.85
N LEU A 39 3.59 4.15 -1.52
CA LEU A 39 4.60 4.75 -0.63
C LEU A 39 5.98 4.10 -0.84
N LEU A 40 6.02 2.77 -0.91
CA LEU A 40 7.25 2.04 -1.21
C LEU A 40 7.79 2.43 -2.59
N ALA A 41 6.93 2.59 -3.59
CA ALA A 41 7.36 3.00 -4.92
C ALA A 41 7.95 4.42 -4.92
N LEU A 42 7.41 5.35 -4.14
CA LEU A 42 8.00 6.69 -3.99
C LEU A 42 9.40 6.68 -3.37
N ALA A 43 9.71 5.69 -2.54
CA ALA A 43 11.02 5.54 -1.90
C ALA A 43 12.03 4.71 -2.73
N PHE A 44 11.56 3.65 -3.39
CA PHE A 44 12.40 2.65 -4.05
C PHE A 44 12.29 2.64 -5.58
N ASN A 45 11.23 3.20 -6.17
CA ASN A 45 10.98 3.13 -7.61
C ASN A 45 10.28 4.41 -8.11
N ARG A 46 10.92 5.56 -7.88
CA ARG A 46 10.37 6.90 -8.20
C ARG A 46 9.93 7.04 -9.65
N GLN A 47 10.63 6.35 -10.57
CA GLN A 47 10.30 6.35 -12.00
C GLN A 47 8.96 5.68 -12.31
N HIS A 48 8.58 4.66 -11.56
CA HIS A 48 7.32 3.92 -11.77
C HIS A 48 6.27 4.19 -10.68
N ALA A 49 6.56 5.05 -9.71
CA ALA A 49 5.66 5.38 -8.61
C ALA A 49 4.27 5.84 -9.08
N GLY A 50 4.19 6.66 -10.13
CA GLY A 50 2.91 7.09 -10.70
C GLY A 50 2.08 5.92 -11.27
N LYS A 51 2.72 4.96 -11.93
CA LYS A 51 2.05 3.76 -12.46
C LYS A 51 1.56 2.84 -11.34
N ILE A 52 2.39 2.64 -10.32
CA ILE A 52 2.05 1.83 -9.15
C ILE A 52 0.89 2.47 -8.37
N ALA A 53 0.88 3.80 -8.21
CA ALA A 53 -0.23 4.51 -7.57
C ALA A 53 -1.55 4.35 -8.32
N LEU A 54 -1.52 4.44 -9.66
CA LEU A 54 -2.71 4.23 -10.49
C LEU A 54 -3.25 2.80 -10.36
N LEU A 55 -2.36 1.79 -10.38
CA LEU A 55 -2.71 0.38 -10.23
C LEU A 55 -3.13 0.01 -8.81
N ASN A 56 -2.76 0.81 -7.81
CA ASN A 56 -3.09 0.52 -6.43
C ASN A 56 -4.60 0.66 -6.15
N VAL A 57 -5.30 1.51 -6.91
CA VAL A 57 -6.76 1.69 -6.81
C VAL A 57 -7.52 0.39 -7.12
N PRO A 58 -7.30 -0.28 -8.29
CA PRO A 58 -7.89 -1.60 -8.54
C PRO A 58 -7.21 -2.72 -7.74
N ALA A 59 -5.92 -2.62 -7.41
CA ALA A 59 -5.22 -3.66 -6.65
C ALA A 59 -5.73 -3.79 -5.21
N GLY A 60 -6.30 -2.74 -4.63
CA GLY A 60 -6.96 -2.83 -3.31
C GLY A 60 -8.12 -3.83 -3.26
N PHE A 61 -8.71 -4.20 -4.40
CA PHE A 61 -9.73 -5.26 -4.47
C PHE A 61 -9.16 -6.69 -4.47
N SER A 62 -7.85 -6.86 -4.68
CA SER A 62 -7.22 -8.17 -4.78
C SER A 62 -5.90 -8.23 -4.00
N TRP A 63 -5.87 -9.08 -2.98
CA TRP A 63 -4.69 -9.28 -2.13
C TRP A 63 -3.43 -9.64 -2.94
N ILE A 64 -3.57 -10.47 -3.97
CA ILE A 64 -2.45 -10.90 -4.83
C ILE A 64 -1.90 -9.72 -5.64
N ALA A 65 -2.79 -8.90 -6.21
CA ALA A 65 -2.39 -7.71 -6.97
C ALA A 65 -1.67 -6.69 -6.06
N TRP A 66 -2.18 -6.49 -4.85
CA TRP A 66 -1.58 -5.59 -3.86
C TRP A 66 -0.16 -6.03 -3.47
N VAL A 67 0.05 -7.33 -3.19
CA VAL A 67 1.39 -7.87 -2.90
C VAL A 67 2.32 -7.80 -4.12
N ALA A 68 1.83 -8.05 -5.34
CA ALA A 68 2.63 -7.92 -6.55
C ALA A 68 3.14 -6.47 -6.76
N LEU A 69 2.31 -5.47 -6.45
CA LEU A 69 2.74 -4.07 -6.49
C LEU A 69 3.81 -3.76 -5.45
N ILE A 70 3.78 -4.36 -4.27
CA ILE A 70 4.85 -4.21 -3.25
C ILE A 70 6.18 -4.73 -3.79
N VAL A 71 6.17 -5.93 -4.36
CA VAL A 71 7.39 -6.53 -4.95
C VAL A 71 7.92 -5.64 -6.06
N TRP A 72 7.06 -5.16 -6.95
CA TRP A 72 7.46 -4.26 -8.04
C TRP A 72 7.98 -2.90 -7.54
N ALA A 73 7.36 -2.35 -6.48
CA ALA A 73 7.80 -1.13 -5.84
C ALA A 73 9.22 -1.26 -5.27
N VAL A 74 9.55 -2.38 -4.63
CA VAL A 74 10.87 -2.61 -4.03
C VAL A 74 11.94 -3.00 -5.06
N THR A 75 11.55 -3.68 -6.14
CA THR A 75 12.49 -4.20 -7.15
C THR A 75 13.13 -3.09 -8.00
N GLY A 76 12.48 -1.93 -8.17
CA GLY A 76 13.00 -0.82 -8.99
C GLY A 76 14.43 -0.38 -8.64
N LYS A 77 14.70 -0.10 -7.35
CA LYS A 77 16.02 0.34 -6.88
C LYS A 77 17.13 -0.69 -7.10
N LEU A 78 16.77 -1.97 -7.07
CA LEU A 78 17.73 -3.06 -7.27
C LEU A 78 18.19 -3.10 -8.74
N SER A 79 17.26 -2.87 -9.67
CA SER A 79 17.55 -2.81 -11.10
C SER A 79 18.51 -1.66 -11.43
N ASP A 80 18.27 -0.46 -10.88
CA ASP A 80 19.14 0.70 -11.09
C ASP A 80 20.57 0.47 -10.58
N LYS A 81 20.71 -0.10 -9.37
CA LYS A 81 22.04 -0.42 -8.80
C LYS A 81 22.79 -1.47 -9.62
N LEU A 82 22.09 -2.44 -10.19
CA LEU A 82 22.69 -3.46 -11.05
C LEU A 82 23.09 -2.87 -12.41
N ALA A 83 22.26 -1.99 -12.99
CA ALA A 83 22.57 -1.29 -14.22
C ALA A 83 23.80 -0.37 -14.06
N GLU A 84 23.92 0.33 -12.93
CA GLU A 84 25.09 1.15 -12.59
C GLU A 84 26.37 0.30 -12.50
N LYS A 85 26.33 -0.83 -11.79
CA LYS A 85 27.47 -1.77 -11.70
C LYS A 85 27.85 -2.37 -13.06
N ALA A 86 26.88 -2.65 -13.93
CA ALA A 86 27.14 -3.16 -15.28
C ALA A 86 27.82 -2.10 -16.18
N ARG A 87 27.45 -0.82 -16.03
CA ARG A 87 28.06 0.30 -16.78
C ARG A 87 29.49 0.61 -16.32
N LEU A 88 29.83 0.31 -15.08
CA LEU A 88 31.17 0.55 -14.52
C LEU A 88 32.22 -0.50 -14.90
N LYS A 89 31.92 -1.47 -15.78
CA LYS A 89 32.90 -2.44 -16.27
C LYS A 89 33.33 -2.18 -17.72
N PRO A 90 34.14 -1.15 -18.02
CA PRO A 90 35.04 -1.26 -19.16
C PRO A 90 36.14 -2.24 -18.76
N VAL A 91 36.09 -3.46 -19.31
CA VAL A 91 37.25 -4.35 -19.31
C VAL A 91 38.14 -3.85 -20.45
N VAL A 92 39.13 -3.04 -20.10
CA VAL A 92 40.31 -2.78 -20.94
C VAL A 92 41.44 -3.63 -20.40
#